data_AF-A0A831LAP3-F1
#
_entry.id   AF-A0A831LAP3-F1
#
_cell.length_a   1.000
_cell.length_b   1.000
_cell.length_c   1.000
_cell.angle_alpha   90.00
_cell.angle_beta   90.00
_cell.angle_gamma   90.00
#
_symmetry.space_group_name_H-M   'P 1'
#
loop_
_entity.id
_entity.type
_entity.pdbx_description
1 polymer ?
#
loop_
_entity_poly.entity_id
_entity_poly.type
_entity_poly.pdbx_seq_one_letter_code
_entity_poly.pdbx_strand_id
1 'polypeptide(L)'
;MSARVGLSIFVLDVTAVLLILFGLLTAVSGLCLVKPEVVERATFGLFSSYAICSRLHLGWTALVVIVVAVVHGVAGLDVWLMRMGRDWPWLWVMGLAVAFWFIYVYMA
;
A
#
# COMPACT_ATOMS: atom_id res chain seq x y z
N MET A 1 -25.09 -12.80 2.14
CA MET A 1 -24.15 -11.65 2.05
C MET A 1 -24.39 -10.94 0.73
N SER A 2 -24.47 -9.61 0.69
CA SER A 2 -24.54 -8.88 -0.59
C SER A 2 -23.29 -9.18 -1.44
N ALA A 3 -23.45 -9.34 -2.76
CA ALA A 3 -22.35 -9.59 -3.68
C ALA A 3 -21.23 -8.55 -3.58
N ARG A 4 -21.60 -7.29 -3.27
CA ARG A 4 -20.66 -6.19 -3.00
C ARG A 4 -19.78 -6.47 -1.77
N VAL A 5 -20.36 -6.94 -0.66
CA VAL A 5 -19.59 -7.28 0.55
C VAL A 5 -18.60 -8.41 0.24
N GLY A 6 -19.03 -9.41 -0.54
CA GLY A 6 -18.16 -10.50 -0.97
C GLY A 6 -16.97 -10.01 -1.80
N LEU A 7 -17.22 -9.10 -2.75
CA LEU A 7 -16.17 -8.48 -3.54
C LEU A 7 -15.21 -7.67 -2.68
N SER A 8 -15.71 -6.83 -1.76
CA SER A 8 -14.86 -6.01 -0.88
C SER A 8 -14.00 -6.86 0.05
N ILE A 9 -14.50 -8.00 0.55
CA ILE A 9 -13.69 -8.95 1.34
C ILE A 9 -12.60 -9.60 0.48
N PHE A 10 -12.93 -10.05 -0.73
CA PHE A 10 -11.93 -10.60 -1.65
C PHE A 10 -10.83 -9.58 -1.96
N VAL A 11 -11.21 -8.32 -2.21
CA VAL A 11 -10.26 -7.22 -2.42
C VAL A 11 -9.37 -7.05 -1.19
N LEU A 12 -9.92 -7.07 0.02
CA LEU A 12 -9.15 -6.99 1.26
C LEU A 12 -8.10 -8.11 1.37
N ASP A 13 -8.49 -9.36 1.10
CA ASP A 13 -7.59 -10.51 1.21
C ASP A 13 -6.41 -10.40 0.23
N VAL A 14 -6.69 -10.09 -1.05
CA VAL A 14 -5.64 -9.95 -2.07
C VAL A 14 -4.73 -8.77 -1.76
N THR A 15 -5.32 -7.62 -1.42
CA THR A 15 -4.54 -6.41 -1.14
C THR A 15 -3.76 -6.51 0.17
N ALA A 16 -4.23 -7.28 1.16
CA ALA A 16 -3.47 -7.54 2.39
C ALA A 16 -2.16 -8.27 2.10
N VAL A 17 -2.19 -9.30 1.24
CA VAL A 17 -0.98 -10.02 0.82
C VAL A 17 0.00 -9.07 0.14
N LEU A 18 -0.49 -8.25 -0.80
CA LEU A 18 0.34 -7.26 -1.49
C LEU A 18 0.91 -6.21 -0.52
N LEU A 19 0.11 -5.71 0.43
CA LEU A 19 0.56 -4.75 1.43
C LEU A 19 1.62 -5.32 2.37
N ILE A 20 1.52 -6.60 2.75
CA ILE A 20 2.57 -7.25 3.54
C ILE A 20 3.89 -7.24 2.77
N LEU A 21 3.87 -7.65 1.49
CA LEU A 21 5.06 -7.73 0.66
C LEU A 21 5.67 -6.35 0.38
N PHE A 22 4.88 -5.42 -0.15
CA PHE A 22 5.37 -4.11 -0.54
C PHE A 22 5.57 -3.16 0.65
N GLY A 23 4.79 -3.33 1.72
CA GLY A 23 4.99 -2.62 2.98
C GLY A 23 6.31 -3.03 3.63
N LEU A 24 6.64 -4.32 3.66
CA LEU A 24 7.95 -4.79 4.11
C LEU A 24 9.07 -4.21 3.25
N LEU A 25 8.93 -4.26 1.93
CA LEU A 25 9.93 -3.71 1.01
C LEU A 25 10.14 -2.20 1.22
N THR A 26 9.06 -1.45 1.44
CA THR A 26 9.11 -0.01 1.72
C THR A 26 9.76 0.28 3.06
N ALA A 27 9.43 -0.50 4.10
CA ALA A 27 10.02 -0.36 5.42
C ALA A 27 11.53 -0.66 5.42
N VAL A 28 11.93 -1.77 4.78
CA VAL A 28 13.34 -2.18 4.69
C VAL A 28 14.15 -1.19 3.86
N SER A 29 13.63 -0.74 2.70
CA SER A 29 14.31 0.25 1.87
C SER A 29 14.43 1.62 2.56
N GLY A 30 13.42 2.05 3.32
CA GLY A 30 13.48 3.26 4.13
C GLY A 30 14.51 3.15 5.26
N LEU A 31 14.52 2.01 5.97
CA LEU A 31 15.54 1.72 6.98
C LEU A 31 16.95 1.69 6.39
N CYS A 32 17.12 1.16 5.18
CA CYS A 32 18.42 1.14 4.49
C CYS A 32 18.94 2.54 4.21
N LEU A 33 18.07 3.51 3.91
CA LEU A 33 18.47 4.91 3.67
C LEU A 33 18.98 5.62 4.93
N VAL A 34 18.56 5.17 6.12
CA VAL A 34 18.88 5.84 7.40
C VAL A 34 19.89 5.04 8.23
N LYS A 35 19.85 3.71 8.18
CA LYS A 35 20.68 2.78 8.96
C LYS A 35 21.21 1.63 8.06
N PRO A 36 22.03 1.95 7.04
CA PRO A 36 22.46 0.97 6.03
C PRO A 36 23.16 -0.25 6.64
N GLU A 37 24.04 -0.06 7.63
CA GLU A 37 24.80 -1.18 8.23
C GLU A 37 23.92 -2.23 8.93
N VAL A 38 22.80 -1.80 9.52
CA VAL A 38 21.87 -2.73 10.20
C VAL A 38 21.15 -3.57 9.15
N VAL A 39 20.67 -2.92 8.09
CA VAL A 39 19.94 -3.59 7.02
C VAL A 39 20.86 -4.50 6.21
N GLU A 40 22.07 -4.06 5.92
CA GLU A 40 23.06 -4.88 5.20
C GLU A 40 23.35 -6.18 5.95
N ARG A 41 23.58 -6.12 7.27
CA ARG A 41 23.78 -7.32 8.10
C ARG A 41 22.53 -8.20 8.16
N ALA A 42 21.35 -7.61 8.38
CA ALA A 42 20.09 -8.35 8.49
C ALA A 42 19.65 -9.01 7.17
N THR A 43 20.10 -8.46 6.04
CA THR A 43 19.74 -8.93 4.69
C THR A 43 20.88 -9.69 4.01
N PHE A 44 21.95 -10.02 4.73
CA PHE A 44 23.14 -10.69 4.18
C PHE A 44 23.71 -10.00 2.92
N GLY A 45 23.71 -8.67 2.92
CA GLY A 45 24.23 -7.86 1.80
C GLY A 45 23.25 -7.63 0.64
N LEU A 46 22.02 -8.15 0.70
CA LEU A 46 21.02 -7.98 -0.37
C LEU A 46 20.66 -6.50 -0.59
N PHE A 47 20.64 -5.72 0.49
CA PHE A 47 20.44 -4.27 0.48
C PHE A 47 21.69 -3.58 1.05
N SER A 48 22.68 -3.35 0.18
CA SER A 48 23.99 -2.80 0.55
C SER A 48 24.30 -1.44 -0.09
N SER A 49 23.48 -0.99 -1.03
CA SER A 49 23.73 0.25 -1.78
C SER A 49 22.61 1.26 -1.63
N TYR A 50 22.99 2.51 -1.35
CA TYR A 50 22.08 3.65 -1.36
C TYR A 50 21.29 3.77 -2.67
N ALA A 51 21.90 3.47 -3.83
CA ALA A 51 21.22 3.53 -5.12
C ALA A 51 20.09 2.50 -5.25
N ILE A 52 20.28 1.30 -4.69
CA ILE A 52 19.25 0.25 -4.67
C ILE A 52 18.13 0.65 -3.71
N CYS A 53 18.50 1.08 -2.50
CA CYS A 53 17.54 1.44 -1.47
C CYS A 53 16.71 2.68 -1.85
N SER A 54 17.33 3.70 -2.44
CA SER A 54 16.61 4.87 -2.96
C SER A 54 15.66 4.50 -4.10
N ARG A 55 16.08 3.68 -5.07
CA ARG A 55 15.17 3.20 -6.13
C ARG A 55 14.02 2.35 -5.61
N LEU A 56 14.25 1.53 -4.59
CA LEU A 56 13.21 0.68 -4.00
C LEU A 56 12.32 1.40 -2.99
N HIS A 57 12.72 2.56 -2.49
CA HIS A 57 11.90 3.37 -1.60
C HIS A 57 11.17 4.50 -2.34
N LEU A 58 11.85 5.12 -3.30
CA LEU A 58 11.42 6.29 -4.06
C LEU A 58 11.15 5.95 -5.53
N GLY A 59 10.93 4.68 -5.86
CA GLY A 59 10.54 4.26 -7.22
C GLY A 59 9.15 3.64 -7.28
N TRP A 60 8.97 2.76 -8.27
CA TRP A 60 7.68 2.14 -8.59
C TRP A 60 6.99 1.43 -7.42
N THR A 61 7.76 0.96 -6.44
CA THR A 61 7.27 0.29 -5.23
C THR A 61 6.36 1.19 -4.40
N ALA A 62 6.72 2.45 -4.20
CA ALA A 62 5.89 3.40 -3.46
C ALA A 62 4.57 3.69 -4.18
N LEU A 63 4.61 3.82 -5.52
CA LEU A 63 3.40 3.95 -6.34
C LEU A 63 2.46 2.75 -6.19
N VAL A 64 3.02 1.53 -6.22
CA VAL A 64 2.23 0.31 -5.99
C VAL A 64 1.65 0.29 -4.58
N VAL A 65 2.43 0.64 -3.56
CA VAL A 65 1.93 0.71 -2.17
C VAL A 65 0.79 1.72 -2.04
N ILE A 66 0.92 2.91 -2.62
CA ILE A 66 -0.14 3.94 -2.60
C ILE A 66 -1.45 3.36 -3.17
N VAL A 67 -1.39 2.78 -4.37
CA VAL A 67 -2.59 2.22 -5.03
C VAL A 67 -3.20 1.11 -4.19
N VAL A 68 -2.39 0.14 -3.76
CA VAL A 68 -2.88 -1.02 -3.00
C VAL A 68 -3.42 -0.59 -1.63
N ALA A 69 -2.76 0.34 -0.94
CA ALA A 69 -3.19 0.83 0.37
C ALA A 69 -4.52 1.57 0.30
N VAL A 70 -4.70 2.42 -0.72
CA VAL A 70 -5.98 3.12 -0.92
C VAL A 70 -7.09 2.14 -1.26
N VAL A 71 -6.86 1.20 -2.19
CA VAL A 71 -7.85 0.16 -2.54
C VAL A 71 -8.22 -0.69 -1.32
N HIS A 72 -7.24 -1.11 -0.54
CA HIS A 72 -7.44 -1.87 0.70
C HIS A 72 -8.28 -1.07 1.72
N GLY A 73 -7.90 0.18 1.98
CA GLY A 73 -8.60 1.05 2.92
C GLY A 73 -10.05 1.33 2.49
N VAL A 74 -10.28 1.56 1.20
CA VAL A 74 -11.62 1.75 0.62
C VAL A 74 -12.47 0.50 0.79
N ALA A 75 -11.94 -0.68 0.47
CA ALA A 75 -12.66 -1.95 0.64
C ALA A 75 -12.98 -2.23 2.12
N GLY A 76 -12.04 -1.94 3.03
CA GLY A 76 -12.24 -2.05 4.48
C GLY A 76 -13.32 -1.13 5.00
N LEU A 77 -13.30 0.13 4.55
CA LEU A 77 -14.31 1.11 4.90
C LEU A 77 -15.69 0.74 4.33
N ASP A 78 -15.75 0.16 3.12
CA ASP A 78 -16.98 -0.34 2.50
C ASP A 78 -17.61 -1.46 3.34
N VAL A 79 -16.81 -2.46 3.73
CA VAL A 79 -17.26 -3.55 4.61
C VAL A 79 -17.74 -3.01 5.95
N TRP A 80 -17.02 -2.06 6.53
CA TRP A 80 -17.40 -1.45 7.80
C TRP A 80 -18.72 -0.67 7.70
N LEU A 81 -18.91 0.17 6.68
CA LEU A 81 -20.15 0.91 6.45
C LEU A 81 -21.34 -0.02 6.27
N MET A 82 -21.18 -1.09 5.48
CA MET A 82 -22.24 -2.08 5.28
C MET A 82 -22.59 -2.82 6.58
N ARG A 83 -21.61 -3.11 7.46
CA ARG A 83 -21.89 -3.66 8.80
C ARG A 83 -22.69 -2.70 9.68
N MET A 84 -22.54 -1.39 9.48
CA MET A 84 -23.29 -0.33 10.16
C MET A 84 -24.65 -0.04 9.51
N GLY A 85 -25.05 -0.78 8.47
CA GLY A 85 -26.29 -0.54 7.73
C GLY A 85 -26.26 0.74 6.89
N ARG A 86 -25.08 1.28 6.59
CA ARG A 86 -24.90 2.47 5.76
C ARG A 86 -24.40 2.08 4.38
N ASP A 87 -24.97 2.69 3.34
CA ASP A 87 -24.46 2.60 1.99
C ASP A 87 -23.89 3.95 1.55
N TRP A 88 -22.73 3.93 0.92
CA TRP A 88 -22.09 5.09 0.34
C TRP A 88 -21.58 4.74 -1.06
N PRO A 89 -22.38 5.01 -2.11
CA PRO A 89 -22.04 4.59 -3.47
C PRO A 89 -20.83 5.34 -4.04
N TRP A 90 -20.52 6.53 -3.49
CA TRP A 90 -19.41 7.38 -3.91
C TRP A 90 -18.06 7.00 -3.30
N LEU A 91 -18.03 6.01 -2.41
CA LEU A 91 -16.82 5.66 -1.64
C LEU A 91 -15.64 5.32 -2.56
N TRP A 92 -15.88 4.52 -3.60
CA TRP A 92 -14.86 4.13 -4.56
C TRP A 92 -14.34 5.29 -5.41
N VAL A 93 -15.21 6.26 -5.74
CA VAL A 93 -14.83 7.48 -6.46
C VAL A 93 -13.93 8.35 -5.58
N MET A 94 -14.26 8.50 -4.30
CA MET A 94 -13.40 9.21 -3.35
C MET A 94 -12.06 8.50 -3.17
N GLY A 95 -12.07 7.16 -3.08
CA GLY A 95 -10.85 6.35 -3.06
C GLY A 95 -9.95 6.62 -4.26
N LEU A 96 -10.51 6.62 -5.47
CA LEU A 96 -9.79 6.94 -6.69
C LEU A 96 -9.20 8.35 -6.66
N ALA A 97 -9.96 9.35 -6.21
CA ALA A 97 -9.46 10.72 -6.05
C ALA A 97 -8.28 10.81 -5.06
N VAL A 98 -8.36 10.10 -3.94
CA VAL A 98 -7.27 10.02 -2.95
C VAL A 98 -6.03 9.36 -3.53
N ALA A 99 -6.18 8.25 -4.27
CA ALA A 99 -5.05 7.59 -4.94
C ALA A 99 -4.37 8.53 -5.95
N PHE A 100 -5.15 9.21 -6.79
CA PHE A 100 -4.62 10.19 -7.75
C PHE A 100 -3.90 11.34 -7.05
N TRP A 101 -4.45 11.85 -5.94
CA TRP A 101 -3.81 12.90 -5.17
C TRP A 101 -2.46 12.45 -4.59
N PHE A 102 -2.37 11.26 -3.99
CA PHE A 102 -1.09 10.72 -3.51
C PHE A 102 -0.08 10.49 -4.63
N ILE A 103 -0.52 9.94 -5.77
CA ILE A 103 0.34 9.73 -6.95
C ILE A 103 0.86 11.08 -7.47
N TYR A 104 0.00 12.10 -7.54
CA TYR A 104 0.41 13.44 -7.95
C TYR A 104 1.47 14.02 -6.99
N VAL A 105 1.21 13.99 -5.68
CA VAL A 105 2.15 14.49 -4.66
C VAL A 105 3.48 13.74 -4.73
N TYR A 106 3.46 12.44 -5.03
CA TYR A 106 4.66 11.64 -5.15
C TYR A 106 5.50 11.95 -6.40
N MET A 107 4.85 12.35 -7.49
CA MET A 107 5.50 12.62 -8.78
C MET A 107 5.96 14.08 -8.94
N ALA A 108 5.44 14.99 -8.12
CA ALA A 108 5.74 16.42 -8.13
C ALA A 108 7.07 16.74 -7.41
#